data_AF-A0A377ZBY9-F1
#
_entry.id   AF-A0A377ZBY9-F1
#
_cell.length_a   1.000
_cell.length_b   1.000
_cell.length_c   1.000
_cell.angle_alpha   90.00
_cell.angle_beta   90.00
_cell.angle_gamma   90.00
#
_symmetry.space_group_name_H-M   'P 1'
#
loop_
_entity.id
_entity.type
_entity.pdbx_description
1 polymer ?
#
loop_
_entity_poly.entity_id
_entity_poly.type
_entity_poly.pdbx_seq_one_letter_code
_entity_poly.pdbx_strand_id
1 'polypeptide(L)' 'MKVETRGSVGAGNAITPEEVAEADLVIVAADIEVDLAKFAGKPMYRTTPVWR' A
#
# COMPACT_ATOMS: atom_id res chain seq x y z
N MET A 1 1.04 10.71 7.04
CA MET A 1 0.85 9.23 6.98
C MET A 1 -0.53 8.96 6.44
N LYS A 2 -0.65 8.12 5.41
CA LYS A 2 -1.91 7.73 4.77
C LYS A 2 -1.98 6.21 4.70
N VAL A 3 -3.18 5.66 4.83
CA VAL A 3 -3.42 4.21 4.80
C VAL A 3 -4.55 3.92 3.81
N GLU A 4 -4.24 3.12 2.81
CA GLU A 4 -5.24 2.49 1.93
C GLU A 4 -5.54 1.09 2.47
N THR A 5 -6.82 0.76 2.61
CA THR A 5 -7.27 -0.58 2.99
C THR A 5 -7.83 -1.29 1.77
N ARG A 6 -7.61 -2.60 1.65
CA ARG A 6 -8.17 -3.41 0.56
C ARG A 6 -8.86 -4.62 1.16
N GLY A 7 -10.13 -4.80 0.81
CA GLY A 7 -10.95 -5.92 1.24
C GLY A 7 -11.92 -6.37 0.16
N SER A 8 -12.85 -7.26 0.51
CA SER A 8 -13.83 -7.83 -0.43
C SER A 8 -14.73 -6.80 -1.11
N VAL A 9 -14.93 -5.64 -0.47
CA VAL A 9 -15.74 -4.53 -0.99
C VAL A 9 -14.93 -3.52 -1.82
N GLY A 10 -13.64 -3.76 -2.02
CA GLY A 10 -12.73 -2.89 -2.76
C GLY A 10 -11.73 -2.13 -1.89
N ALA A 11 -11.18 -1.05 -2.44
CA ALA A 11 -10.21 -0.20 -1.77
C ALA A 11 -10.89 0.94 -1.01
N GLY A 12 -10.55 1.10 0.28
CA GLY A 12 -10.90 2.24 1.10
C GLY A 12 -9.72 3.21 1.21
N ASN A 13 -9.99 4.51 1.26
CA ASN A 13 -8.98 5.56 1.43
C ASN A 13 -7.85 5.47 0.39
N ALA A 14 -8.23 5.37 -0.89
CA ALA A 14 -7.27 5.27 -1.98
C ALA A 14 -6.16 6.33 -1.84
N ILE A 15 -4.91 5.87 -1.95
CA ILE A 15 -3.74 6.75 -1.96
C ILE A 15 -3.64 7.41 -3.33
N THR A 16 -3.59 8.75 -3.34
CA THR A 16 -3.54 9.56 -4.57
C THR A 16 -2.12 9.64 -5.13
N PRO A 17 -1.94 10.01 -6.41
CA PRO A 17 -0.62 10.21 -7.01
C PRO A 17 0.24 11.25 -6.27
N GLU A 18 -0.37 12.33 -5.78
CA GLU A 18 0.30 13.38 -5.01
C GLU A 18 0.82 12.84 -3.68
N GLU A 19 0.00 12.06 -2.97
CA GLU A 19 0.41 11.39 -1.73
C GLU A 19 1.56 10.40 -1.97
N VAL A 20 1.59 9.72 -3.13
CA VAL A 20 2.74 8.90 -3.50
C VAL A 20 3.97 9.76 -3.75
N ALA A 21 3.85 10.85 -4.50
CA ALA A 21 4.96 11.72 -4.84
C ALA A 21 5.65 12.27 -3.58
N GLU A 22 4.88 12.61 -2.55
CA GLU A 22 5.36 13.10 -1.25
C GLU A 22 5.88 12.00 -0.31
N ALA A 23 5.55 10.73 -0.55
CA ALA A 23 5.92 9.65 0.37
C ALA A 23 7.42 9.34 0.34
N ASP A 24 8.06 9.26 1.51
CA ASP A 24 9.45 8.81 1.65
C ASP A 24 9.60 7.28 1.61
N LEU A 25 8.56 6.55 2.06
CA LEU A 25 8.55 5.10 2.20
C LEU A 25 7.14 4.55 1.99
N VAL A 26 7.06 3.38 1.34
CA VAL A 26 5.83 2.60 1.20
C VAL A 26 5.93 1.33 2.04
N ILE A 27 4.92 1.09 2.88
CA ILE A 27 4.78 -0.13 3.66
C ILE A 27 3.59 -0.92 3.13
N VAL A 28 3.83 -2.15 2.71
CA VAL A 28 2.78 -3.07 2.24
C VAL A 28 2.66 -4.21 3.25
N ALA A 29 1.55 -4.21 4.00
CA ALA A 29 1.18 -5.29 4.90
C ALA A 29 -0.08 -5.98 4.34
N ALA A 30 0.13 -6.97 3.48
CA ALA A 30 -0.96 -7.68 2.79
C ALA A 30 -0.64 -9.16 2.63
N ASP A 31 -1.67 -10.00 2.80
CA ASP A 31 -1.67 -11.43 2.50
C ASP A 31 -2.29 -11.77 1.13
N ILE A 32 -2.67 -10.74 0.37
CA ILE A 32 -3.21 -10.82 -0.99
C ILE A 32 -2.28 -10.15 -2.00
N GLU A 33 -2.50 -10.45 -3.29
CA GLU A 33 -1.83 -9.73 -4.37
C GLU A 33 -2.37 -8.29 -4.48
N VAL A 34 -1.45 -7.34 -4.61
CA VAL A 34 -1.73 -5.90 -4.64
C VAL A 34 -0.98 -5.33 -5.83
N ASP A 35 -1.68 -4.61 -6.72
CA ASP A 35 -0.99 -3.80 -7.74
C ASP A 35 -0.26 -2.62 -7.06
N LEU A 36 1.06 -2.61 -7.24
CA LEU A 36 2.00 -1.65 -6.66
C LEU A 36 2.62 -0.73 -7.71
N ALA A 37 2.18 -0.79 -8.97
CA ALA A 37 2.75 0.01 -10.06
C ALA A 37 2.78 1.51 -9.75
N LYS A 38 1.75 2.02 -9.04
CA LYS A 38 1.68 3.43 -8.63
C LYS A 38 2.81 3.86 -7.68
N PHE A 39 3.49 2.92 -7.03
CA PHE A 39 4.58 3.17 -6.08
C PHE A 39 5.99 2.93 -6.68
N ALA A 40 6.09 2.77 -8.01
CA ALA A 40 7.37 2.50 -8.66
C ALA A 40 8.45 3.55 -8.31
N GLY A 41 9.65 3.08 -7.97
CA GLY A 41 10.77 3.94 -7.60
C GLY A 41 10.77 4.43 -6.14
N LYS A 42 9.71 4.20 -5.37
CA LYS A 42 9.70 4.49 -3.92
C LYS A 42 10.39 3.38 -3.13
N PRO A 43 11.18 3.72 -2.08
CA PRO A 43 11.61 2.74 -1.10
C PRO A 43 10.40 1.97 -0.57
N MET A 44 10.53 0.65 -0.49
CA MET A 44 9.41 -0.22 -0.16
C MET A 44 9.82 -1.30 0.84
N TYR A 45 8.99 -1.45 1.88
CA TYR A 45 9.02 -2.60 2.78
C TYR A 45 7.74 -3.40 2.63
N ARG A 46 7.86 -4.71 2.42
CA ARG A 46 6.72 -5.61 2.29
C ARG A 46 6.77 -6.70 3.35
N THR A 47 5.63 -6.91 4.00
CA THR A 47 5.42 -7.99 4.97
C THR A 47 4.05 -8.62 4.77
N THR A 48 3.86 -9.80 5.33
CA THR A 48 2.58 -10.51 5.37
C THR A 48 2.08 -10.54 6.82
N PRO A 49 0.78 -10.30 7.07
CA PRO A 49 0.18 -10.56 8.38
C PRO A 49 0.42 -12.03 8.76
N VAL A 50 0.90 -12.27 9.98
CA VAL A 50 0.99 -13.63 10.54
C VAL A 50 -0.18 -13.79 11.50
N TRP A 51 -1.16 -14.59 11.11
CA TRP A 51 -2.26 -15.00 11.99
C TRP A 51 -1.81 -16.27 12.72
N ARG A 52 -1.03 -16.11 13.79
CA ARG A 52 -0.76 -17.18 14.77
C ARG A 52 -1.11 -16.71 16.16
#